data_AF-A0A8D9FAC7-F1
#
_entry.id   AF-A0A8D9FAC7-F1
#
_cell.length_a   1.000
_cell.length_b   1.000
_cell.length_c   1.000
_cell.angle_alpha   90.00
_cell.angle_beta   90.00
_cell.angle_gamma   90.00
#
_symmetry.space_group_name_H-M   'P 1'
#
loop_
_entity.id
_entity.type
_entity.pdbx_description
1 polymer ?
#
loop_
_entity_poly.entity_id
_entity_poly.type
_entity_poly.pdbx_seq_one_letter_code
_entity_poly.pdbx_strand_id
1 'polypeptide(L)'
;KLKKILDQKNRVSINYCAMPSSTFSAICDGLGKAKINKKTSRIVIEKPLGTNLESYNYINKKILKYFNESQVYRIDHYLGKETILNLLAFRFSNSFFFK
;
A
#
# COMPACT_ATOMS: atom_id res chain seq x y z
N LYS A 1 4.71 15.19 17.64
CA LYS A 1 5.26 14.23 18.64
C LYS A 1 5.83 12.98 17.97
N LEU A 2 5.08 12.29 17.08
CA LEU A 2 5.53 11.07 16.38
C LEU A 2 6.91 11.17 15.68
N LYS A 3 7.17 12.28 14.95
CA LYS A 3 8.45 12.48 14.23
C LYS A 3 9.69 12.38 15.13
N LYS A 4 9.58 12.74 16.42
CA LYS A 4 10.70 12.66 17.37
C LYS A 4 10.99 11.23 17.83
N ILE A 5 9.99 10.36 17.78
CA ILE A 5 10.08 8.95 18.21
C ILE A 5 10.53 8.07 17.04
N LEU A 6 10.09 8.40 15.82
CA LEU A 6 10.41 7.62 14.63
C LEU A 6 11.81 7.95 14.11
N ASP A 7 12.74 7.00 14.25
CA ASP A 7 14.04 7.03 13.57
C ASP A 7 13.89 6.64 12.10
N GLN A 8 13.42 7.58 11.29
CA GLN A 8 13.21 7.37 9.86
C GLN A 8 14.52 7.24 9.05
N LYS A 9 15.70 7.43 9.66
CA LYS A 9 17.00 7.23 8.97
C LYS A 9 17.40 5.76 9.00
N ASN A 10 17.30 5.11 10.16
CA ASN A 10 17.80 3.75 10.35
C ASN A 10 16.69 2.70 10.37
N ARG A 11 15.41 3.10 10.51
CA ARG A 11 14.28 2.17 10.60
C ARG A 11 13.26 2.42 9.51
N VAL A 12 12.77 1.31 8.96
CA VAL A 12 11.57 1.31 8.11
C VAL A 12 10.36 1.54 9.01
N SER A 13 9.50 2.48 8.62
CA SER A 13 8.22 2.71 9.29
C SER A 13 7.09 2.14 8.43
N ILE A 14 6.25 1.28 9.01
CA ILE A 14 5.08 0.71 8.32
C ILE A 14 3.83 1.35 8.93
N ASN A 15 3.09 2.10 8.12
CA ASN A 15 1.85 2.75 8.51
C ASN A 15 0.68 1.91 8.01
N TYR A 16 0.11 1.08 8.88
CA TYR A 16 -1.04 0.23 8.53
C TYR A 16 -2.35 0.98 8.72
N CYS A 17 -3.04 1.28 7.61
CA CYS A 17 -4.29 2.04 7.63
C CYS A 17 -5.50 1.08 7.68
N ALA A 18 -5.78 0.54 8.87
CA ALA A 18 -6.97 -0.28 9.14
C ALA A 18 -8.23 0.58 9.38
N MET A 19 -8.45 1.60 8.55
CA MET A 19 -9.50 2.60 8.70
C MET A 19 -10.37 2.67 7.44
N PRO A 20 -11.60 3.24 7.52
CA PRO A 20 -12.45 3.42 6.34
C PRO A 20 -11.76 4.27 5.25
N SER A 21 -12.06 3.98 3.99
CA SER A 21 -11.41 4.61 2.83
C SER A 21 -11.55 6.13 2.75
N SER A 22 -12.63 6.68 3.31
CA SER A 22 -12.86 8.13 3.44
C SER A 22 -11.76 8.83 4.26
N THR A 23 -11.09 8.11 5.17
CA THR A 23 -10.07 8.68 6.05
C THR A 23 -8.65 8.67 5.45
N PHE A 24 -8.40 7.90 4.38
CA PHE A 24 -7.06 7.75 3.81
C PHE A 24 -6.44 9.07 3.36
N SER A 25 -7.25 9.97 2.78
CA SER A 25 -6.80 11.32 2.43
C SER A 25 -6.23 12.05 3.64
N ALA A 26 -7.00 12.11 4.74
CA ALA A 26 -6.63 12.86 5.92
C ALA A 26 -5.38 12.28 6.60
N ILE A 27 -5.26 10.94 6.60
CA ILE A 27 -4.07 10.24 7.11
C ILE A 27 -2.84 10.58 6.26
N CYS A 28 -2.93 10.49 4.93
CA CYS A 28 -1.83 10.84 4.03
C CYS A 28 -1.41 12.31 4.18
N ASP A 29 -2.39 13.22 4.25
CA ASP A 29 -2.15 14.65 4.48
C ASP A 29 -1.43 14.89 5.81
N GLY A 30 -1.86 14.22 6.88
CA GLY A 30 -1.25 14.31 8.21
C GLY A 30 0.19 13.79 8.23
N LEU A 31 0.43 12.61 7.67
CA LEU A 31 1.77 11.99 7.58
C LEU A 31 2.72 12.83 6.72
N GLY A 32 2.22 13.36 5.60
CA GLY A 32 2.96 14.26 4.72
C GLY A 32 3.35 15.57 5.40
N LYS A 33 2.39 16.25 6.05
CA LYS A 33 2.65 17.49 6.81
C LYS A 33 3.63 17.25 7.96
N ALA A 34 3.53 16.10 8.63
CA ALA A 34 4.46 15.71 9.69
C ALA A 34 5.86 15.30 9.18
N LYS A 35 6.07 15.22 7.86
CA LYS A 35 7.31 14.75 7.21
C LYS A 35 7.69 13.33 7.68
N ILE A 36 6.71 12.42 7.70
CA ILE A 36 6.84 10.98 8.06
C ILE A 36 6.60 10.10 6.83
N ASN A 37 7.05 10.59 5.68
CA ASN A 37 6.86 9.97 4.36
C ASN A 37 8.20 9.81 3.62
N LYS A 38 9.33 9.72 4.36
CA LYS A 38 10.63 9.44 3.75
C LYS A 38 10.62 8.12 3.00
N LYS A 39 11.59 7.90 2.10
CA LYS A 39 11.71 6.69 1.25
C LYS A 39 11.62 5.35 2.02
N THR A 40 12.03 5.32 3.29
CA THR A 40 11.96 4.14 4.18
C THR A 40 10.58 3.90 4.79
N SER A 41 9.66 4.84 4.61
CA SER A 41 8.28 4.73 5.09
C SER A 41 7.42 4.02 4.06
N ARG A 42 6.59 3.09 4.55
CA ARG A 42 5.62 2.34 3.77
C ARG A 42 4.23 2.64 4.30
N ILE A 43 3.25 2.70 3.40
CA ILE A 43 1.85 2.84 3.75
C ILE A 43 1.12 1.61 3.25
N VAL A 44 0.37 0.96 4.14
CA VAL A 44 -0.46 -0.20 3.84
C VAL A 44 -1.91 0.24 3.90
N ILE A 45 -2.67 0.01 2.85
CA ILE A 45 -4.08 0.41 2.74
C ILE A 45 -4.97 -0.78 2.42
N GLU A 46 -6.12 -0.80 3.09
CA GLU A 46 -7.15 -1.82 2.91
C GLU A 46 -8.18 -1.41 1.85
N LYS A 47 -8.84 -2.41 1.28
CA LYS A 47 -10.03 -2.20 0.44
C LYS A 47 -11.20 -1.65 1.30
N PRO A 48 -12.13 -0.88 0.71
CA PRO A 48 -12.25 -0.51 -0.70
C PRO A 48 -11.43 0.74 -1.08
N LEU A 49 -10.76 0.72 -2.24
CA LEU A 49 -10.00 1.88 -2.76
C LEU A 49 -10.85 2.82 -3.63
N GLY A 50 -12.10 3.02 -3.26
CA GLY A 50 -13.12 3.65 -4.09
C GLY A 50 -14.12 2.63 -4.62
N THR A 51 -15.21 3.13 -5.18
CA THR A 51 -16.34 2.33 -5.69
C THR A 51 -16.48 2.40 -7.21
N ASN A 52 -15.73 3.30 -7.85
CA ASN A 52 -15.69 3.49 -9.29
C ASN A 52 -14.30 4.04 -9.70
N LEU A 53 -14.04 4.10 -11.02
CA LEU A 53 -12.76 4.57 -11.56
C LEU A 53 -12.42 5.99 -11.10
N GLU A 54 -13.40 6.90 -11.06
CA GLU A 54 -13.20 8.30 -10.67
C GLU A 54 -12.78 8.44 -9.20
N SER A 55 -13.50 7.76 -8.29
CA SER A 55 -13.19 7.75 -6.86
C SER A 55 -11.85 7.07 -6.58
N TYR A 56 -11.51 6.01 -7.30
CA TYR A 56 -10.19 5.39 -7.22
C TYR A 56 -9.09 6.36 -7.64
N ASN A 57 -9.22 7.00 -8.80
CA ASN A 57 -8.24 7.96 -9.30
C ASN A 57 -8.06 9.14 -8.34
N TYR A 58 -9.14 9.61 -7.73
CA TYR A 58 -9.10 10.66 -6.72
C TYR A 58 -8.30 10.24 -5.47
N ILE A 59 -8.60 9.06 -4.91
CA ILE A 59 -7.90 8.51 -3.74
C ILE A 59 -6.42 8.27 -4.08
N ASN A 60 -6.16 7.63 -5.23
CA ASN A 60 -4.81 7.31 -5.68
C ASN A 60 -3.95 8.57 -5.85
N LYS A 61 -4.49 9.62 -6.48
CA LYS A 61 -3.79 10.90 -6.65
C LYS A 61 -3.42 11.54 -5.31
N LYS A 62 -4.29 11.42 -4.30
CA LYS A 62 -4.02 11.96 -2.96
C LYS A 62 -2.94 11.18 -2.22
N ILE A 63 -2.90 9.86 -2.36
CA ILE A 63 -1.85 9.02 -1.78
C ILE A 63 -0.51 9.34 -2.46
N LEU A 64 -0.51 9.37 -3.80
CA LEU A 64 0.69 9.62 -4.61
C LEU A 64 1.27 11.03 -4.46
N LYS A 65 0.48 11.98 -3.95
CA LYS A 65 0.97 13.32 -3.60
C LYS A 65 2.01 13.28 -2.48
N TYR A 66 1.94 12.30 -1.58
CA TYR A 66 2.81 12.22 -0.39
C TYR A 66 3.71 10.99 -0.37
N PHE A 67 3.33 9.92 -1.07
CA PHE A 67 4.08 8.67 -1.12
C PHE A 67 4.39 8.31 -2.58
N ASN A 68 5.58 7.79 -2.85
CA ASN A 68 5.87 7.17 -4.13
C ASN A 68 5.15 5.82 -4.23
N GLU A 69 4.84 5.37 -5.44
CA GLU A 69 4.12 4.10 -5.67
C GLU A 69 4.81 2.89 -5.01
N SER A 70 6.15 2.86 -5.01
CA SER A 70 6.94 1.80 -4.34
C SER A 70 6.80 1.75 -2.82
N GLN A 71 6.19 2.78 -2.22
CA GLN A 71 5.91 2.85 -0.78
C GLN A 71 4.48 2.44 -0.45
N VAL A 72 3.61 2.27 -1.45
CA VAL A 72 2.17 2.02 -1.28
C VAL A 72 1.87 0.53 -1.45
N TYR A 73 1.41 -0.10 -0.38
CA TYR A 73 1.01 -1.51 -0.36
C TYR A 73 -0.51 -1.58 -0.26
N ARG A 74 -1.15 -2.02 -1.34
CA ARG A 74 -2.61 -2.19 -1.42
C ARG A 74 -2.92 -3.65 -1.08
N ILE A 75 -3.64 -3.86 0.01
CA ILE A 75 -3.94 -5.23 0.45
C ILE A 75 -5.07 -5.80 -0.39
N ASP A 76 -4.76 -6.89 -1.06
CA ASP A 76 -5.75 -7.87 -1.51
C ASP A 76 -5.44 -9.21 -0.85
N HIS A 77 -6.25 -9.56 0.15
CA HIS A 77 -6.12 -10.80 0.91
C HIS A 77 -6.16 -12.09 0.06
N TYR A 78 -6.69 -12.07 -1.18
CA TYR A 78 -6.63 -13.24 -2.05
C TYR A 78 -5.21 -13.52 -2.52
N LEU A 79 -4.40 -12.48 -2.75
CA LEU A 79 -3.01 -12.62 -3.21
C LEU A 79 -2.10 -13.28 -2.17
N GLY A 80 -2.51 -13.32 -0.90
CA GLY A 80 -1.78 -13.99 0.18
C GLY A 80 -2.16 -15.46 0.40
N LYS A 81 -3.14 -16.01 -0.34
CA LYS A 81 -3.57 -17.40 -0.18
C LYS A 81 -2.59 -18.34 -0.87
N GLU A 82 -2.23 -19.43 -0.21
CA GLU A 82 -1.28 -20.43 -0.72
C GLU A 82 -1.66 -20.96 -2.11
N THR A 83 -2.94 -21.24 -2.34
CA THR A 83 -3.44 -21.72 -3.64
C THR A 83 -3.21 -20.72 -4.77
N ILE A 84 -3.32 -19.41 -4.49
CA ILE A 84 -3.11 -18.34 -5.48
C ILE A 84 -1.62 -18.15 -5.75
N LEU A 85 -0.77 -18.21 -4.72
CA LEU A 85 0.68 -18.15 -4.89
C LEU A 85 1.21 -19.35 -5.70
N ASN A 86 0.67 -20.54 -5.42
CA ASN A 86 1.00 -21.77 -6.13
C ASN A 86 0.54 -21.76 -7.59
N LEU A 87 -0.46 -20.94 -7.97
CA LEU A 87 -0.91 -20.85 -9.35
C LEU A 87 0.22 -20.40 -10.29
N LEU A 88 1.01 -19.39 -9.89
CA LEU A 88 2.13 -18.89 -10.69
C LEU A 88 3.25 -19.94 -10.77
N ALA A 89 3.61 -20.55 -9.64
CA ALA A 89 4.61 -21.61 -9.61
C ALA A 89 4.19 -22.80 -10.49
N PHE A 90 2.95 -23.26 -10.35
CA PHE A 90 2.41 -24.36 -11.14
C PHE A 90 2.38 -24.05 -12.64
N ARG A 91 1.93 -22.84 -13.01
CA ARG A 91 1.91 -22.39 -14.40
C ARG A 91 3.32 -22.38 -14.99
N PHE A 92 4.29 -21.73 -14.35
CA PHE A 92 5.61 -21.47 -14.95
C PHE A 92 6.66 -22.57 -14.73
N SER A 93 6.48 -23.48 -13.77
CA SER A 93 7.41 -24.57 -13.52
C SER A 93 7.12 -25.84 -14.32
N ASN A 94 5.94 -25.95 -14.94
CA ASN A 94 5.55 -27.14 -15.69
C ASN A 94 5.42 -26.83 -17.19
N SER A 95 6.34 -27.36 -18.00
CA SER A 95 6.41 -27.11 -19.45
C SER A 95 5.19 -27.63 -20.22
N PHE A 96 4.45 -28.61 -19.69
CA PHE A 96 3.22 -29.14 -20.30
C PHE A 96 2.08 -28.11 -20.37
N PHE A 97 2.05 -27.08 -19.51
CA PHE A 97 1.05 -25.99 -19.64
C PHE A 97 1.39 -24.96 -20.71
N PHE A 98 2.57 -25.05 -21.32
CA PHE A 98 3.02 -24.16 -22.40
C PHE A 98 3.15 -24.87 -23.76
N LYS A 99 2.93 -26.19 -23.80
CA LYS A 99 2.73 -26.94 -25.04
C LYS A 99 1.25 -26.97 -25.39
#